data_AF-A0A4R6L2I2-F1
#
_entry.id   AF-A0A4R6L2I2-F1
#
_cell.length_a   1.000
_cell.length_b   1.000
_cell.length_c   1.000
_cell.angle_alpha   90.00
_cell.angle_beta   90.00
_cell.angle_gamma   90.00
#
_symmetry.space_group_name_H-M   'P 1'
#
loop_
_entity.id
_entity.type
_entity.pdbx_description
1 polymer ?
#
loop_
_entity_poly.entity_id
_entity_poly.type
_entity_poly.pdbx_seq_one_letter_code
_entity_poly.pdbx_strand_id
1 'polypeptide(L)'
;MLAWTCRDFYADQGIALAALYLGDFEHPLHVYARWDTWAFDASGWNLESELLQVNSDFEGLPVRQVETITSDLREFCEEHVHRQPHQYWADPTERARAYVARYDPPWL
;
A
#
# COMPACT_ATOMS: atom_id res chain seq x y z
N MET A 1 6.29 -0.47 -3.38
CA MET A 1 6.27 0.18 -4.72
C MET A 1 4.94 0.87 -5.03
N LEU A 2 3.84 0.15 -5.30
CA LEU A 2 2.59 0.75 -5.81
C LEU A 2 2.03 1.86 -4.89
N ALA A 3 1.97 1.62 -3.58
CA ALA A 3 1.49 2.60 -2.61
C ALA A 3 2.33 3.90 -2.65
N TRP A 4 3.66 3.80 -2.65
CA TRP A 4 4.56 4.94 -2.81
C TRP A 4 4.32 5.66 -4.14
N THR A 5 4.16 4.93 -5.24
CA THR A 5 3.86 5.55 -6.54
C THR A 5 2.52 6.28 -6.53
N CYS A 6 1.50 5.76 -5.85
CA CYS A 6 0.21 6.44 -5.67
C CYS A 6 0.38 7.77 -4.91
N ARG A 7 1.12 7.74 -3.79
CA ARG A 7 1.44 8.96 -3.02
C ARG A 7 2.16 10.00 -3.87
N ASP A 8 3.18 9.58 -4.61
CA ASP A 8 3.98 10.48 -5.44
C ASP A 8 3.19 10.98 -6.67
N PHE A 9 2.21 10.20 -7.16
CA PHE A 9 1.32 10.59 -8.25
C PHE A 9 0.34 11.69 -7.82
N TYR A 10 -0.16 11.62 -6.58
CA TYR A 10 -1.10 12.58 -6.00
C TYR A 10 -0.44 13.39 -4.86
N ALA A 11 0.72 14.00 -5.14
CA ALA A 11 1.55 14.66 -4.13
C ALA A 11 0.82 15.74 -3.31
N ASP A 12 -0.16 16.41 -3.91
CA ASP A 12 -0.92 17.50 -3.27
C ASP A 12 -2.09 17.02 -2.40
N GLN A 13 -2.45 15.73 -2.44
CA GLN A 13 -3.65 15.19 -1.77
C GLN A 13 -3.38 14.69 -0.35
N GLY A 14 -2.12 14.68 0.11
CA GLY A 14 -1.77 14.21 1.45
C GLY A 14 -1.92 12.69 1.61
N ILE A 15 -1.65 11.92 0.55
CA ILE A 15 -1.71 10.45 0.58
C ILE A 15 -0.73 9.90 1.62
N ALA A 16 -1.25 9.16 2.59
CA ALA A 16 -0.46 8.40 3.55
C ALA A 16 -0.16 6.99 3.01
N LEU A 17 0.80 6.32 3.64
CA LEU A 17 1.11 4.92 3.38
C LEU A 17 0.78 4.11 4.63
N ALA A 18 0.19 2.93 4.47
CA ALA A 18 -0.21 2.09 5.58
C ALA A 18 0.28 0.65 5.39
N ALA A 19 0.71 0.03 6.49
CA ALA A 19 1.15 -1.36 6.59
C ALA A 19 0.15 -2.15 7.45
N LEU A 20 -0.41 -3.23 6.89
CA LEU A 20 -1.33 -4.13 7.56
C LEU A 20 -0.59 -5.32 8.18
N TYR A 21 -0.80 -5.53 9.47
CA TYR A 21 -0.34 -6.72 10.19
C TYR A 21 -1.53 -7.56 10.63
N LEU A 22 -1.48 -8.86 10.32
CA LEU A 22 -2.48 -9.84 10.75
C LEU A 22 -1.86 -10.84 11.73
N GLY A 23 -2.65 -11.28 12.70
CA GLY A 23 -2.21 -12.28 13.70
C GLY A 23 -0.83 -11.94 14.29
N ASP A 24 0.01 -12.95 14.45
CA ASP A 24 1.34 -12.82 15.04
C ASP A 24 2.46 -12.63 14.00
N PHE A 25 2.12 -12.22 12.76
CA PHE A 25 3.16 -11.96 11.75
C PHE A 25 4.05 -10.77 12.16
N GLU A 26 5.36 -11.00 12.06
CA GLU A 26 6.41 -10.00 12.36
C GLU A 26 6.50 -8.91 11.29
N HIS A 27 6.27 -9.28 10.03
CA HIS A 27 6.30 -8.38 8.89
C HIS A 27 4.89 -8.05 8.40
N PRO A 28 4.69 -6.87 7.79
CA PRO A 28 3.39 -6.50 7.26
C PRO A 28 3.00 -7.43 6.10
N LEU A 29 1.74 -7.86 6.11
CA LEU A 29 1.17 -8.69 5.07
C LEU A 29 0.91 -7.86 3.80
N HIS A 30 0.44 -6.63 3.97
CA HIS A 30 0.04 -5.77 2.86
C HIS A 30 0.41 -4.31 3.11
N VAL A 31 0.72 -3.61 2.02
CA VAL A 31 1.01 -2.18 2.04
C VAL A 31 0.18 -1.47 0.99
N TYR A 32 -0.54 -0.44 1.40
CA TYR A 32 -1.45 0.32 0.55
C TYR A 32 -1.30 1.83 0.77
N ALA A 33 -1.77 2.61 -0.20
CA ALA A 33 -1.89 4.06 -0.06
C ALA A 33 -3.24 4.38 0.60
N ARG A 34 -3.27 5.40 1.45
CA ARG A 34 -4.46 5.79 2.21
C ARG A 34 -4.76 7.28 2.04
N TRP A 35 -6.02 7.60 1.84
CA TRP A 35 -6.54 8.96 1.82
C TRP A 35 -7.91 8.99 2.47
N ASP A 36 -8.06 9.78 3.55
CA ASP A 36 -9.26 9.77 4.39
C ASP A 36 -9.67 8.33 4.77
N THR A 37 -10.89 7.89 4.44
CA THR A 37 -11.38 6.52 4.68
C THR A 37 -11.11 5.55 3.52
N TRP A 38 -10.38 5.98 2.49
CA TRP A 38 -10.13 5.21 1.28
C TRP A 38 -8.72 4.64 1.26
N ALA A 39 -8.60 3.44 0.71
CA ALA A 39 -7.35 2.75 0.45
C ALA A 39 -7.20 2.47 -1.05
N PHE A 40 -5.96 2.58 -1.54
CA PHE A 40 -5.57 2.21 -2.90
C PHE A 40 -4.53 1.10 -2.89
N ASP A 41 -4.85 0.00 -3.57
CA ASP A 41 -3.96 -1.13 -3.79
C ASP A 41 -4.14 -1.76 -5.19
N ALA A 42 -3.82 -3.05 -5.33
CA ALA A 42 -3.98 -3.80 -6.58
C ALA A 42 -5.45 -4.07 -6.99
N SER A 43 -6.42 -3.57 -6.23
CA SER A 43 -7.85 -3.59 -6.51
C SER A 43 -8.42 -2.20 -6.82
N GLY A 44 -7.56 -1.17 -6.91
CA GLY A 44 -7.99 0.22 -7.07
C GLY A 44 -8.41 0.87 -5.74
N TRP A 45 -9.26 1.90 -5.81
CA TRP A 45 -9.77 2.62 -4.65
C TRP A 45 -10.97 1.90 -4.04
N ASN A 46 -10.88 1.56 -2.76
CA ASN A 46 -11.96 0.96 -1.96
C ASN A 46 -11.95 1.56 -0.55
N LEU A 47 -12.99 1.34 0.26
CA LEU A 47 -12.94 1.77 1.66
C LEU A 47 -11.86 0.99 2.40
N GLU A 48 -11.09 1.67 3.26
CA GLU A 48 -10.04 1.03 4.07
C GLU A 48 -10.63 -0.10 4.92
N SER A 49 -11.82 0.11 5.50
CA SER A 49 -12.53 -0.92 6.27
C SER A 49 -12.84 -2.19 5.46
N GLU A 50 -13.17 -2.06 4.18
CA GLU A 50 -13.46 -3.20 3.31
C GLU A 50 -12.17 -3.96 2.97
N LEU A 51 -11.08 -3.23 2.66
CA LEU A 51 -9.77 -3.83 2.44
C LEU A 51 -9.31 -4.63 3.67
N LEU A 52 -9.45 -4.06 4.87
CA LEU A 52 -9.08 -4.73 6.12
C LEU A 52 -9.91 -5.98 6.37
N GLN A 53 -11.24 -5.90 6.18
CA GLN A 53 -12.15 -7.03 6.37
C GLN A 53 -11.83 -8.16 5.39
N VAL A 54 -11.70 -7.86 4.10
CA VAL A 54 -11.44 -8.88 3.07
C VAL A 54 -10.10 -9.58 3.29
N ASN A 55 -9.04 -8.85 3.67
CA ASN A 55 -7.74 -9.46 3.97
C ASN A 55 -7.83 -10.34 5.24
N SER A 56 -8.53 -9.89 6.28
CA SER A 56 -8.73 -10.66 7.51
C SER A 56 -9.50 -11.96 7.24
N ASP A 57 -10.60 -11.87 6.47
CA ASP A 57 -11.43 -13.02 6.11
C ASP A 57 -10.68 -14.01 5.22
N PHE A 58 -9.90 -13.51 4.25
CA PHE A 58 -9.13 -14.35 3.33
C PHE A 58 -8.03 -15.13 4.05
N GLU A 59 -7.26 -14.47 4.92
CA GLU A 59 -6.18 -15.09 5.68
C GLU A 59 -6.68 -15.90 6.89
N GLY A 60 -7.95 -15.72 7.29
CA GLY A 60 -8.52 -16.36 8.48
C GLY A 60 -7.88 -15.87 9.79
N LEU A 61 -7.30 -14.67 9.78
CA LEU A 61 -6.57 -14.07 10.90
C LEU A 61 -7.10 -12.66 11.19
N PRO A 62 -7.20 -12.26 12.47
CA PRO A 62 -7.66 -10.92 12.81
C PRO A 62 -6.64 -9.86 12.39
N VAL A 63 -7.14 -8.68 12.05
CA VAL A 63 -6.30 -7.47 11.97
C VAL A 63 -5.69 -7.19 13.34
N ARG A 64 -4.37 -7.28 13.43
CA ARG A 64 -3.62 -6.95 14.65
C ARG A 64 -3.36 -5.45 14.71
N GLN A 65 -2.85 -4.88 13.63
CA GLN A 65 -2.40 -3.50 13.58
C GLN A 65 -2.44 -2.97 12.16
N VAL A 66 -2.76 -1.69 12.04
CA VAL A 66 -2.50 -0.88 10.84
C VAL A 66 -1.55 0.23 11.24
N GLU A 67 -0.37 0.22 10.65
CA GLU A 67 0.67 1.20 10.94
C GLU A 67 0.78 2.21 9.82
N THR A 68 0.94 3.50 10.16
CA THR A 68 1.26 4.52 9.16
C THR A 68 2.76 4.50 8.90
N ILE A 69 3.16 4.24 7.66
CA ILE A 69 4.56 4.16 7.27
C ILE A 69 5.11 5.58 7.11
N THR A 70 6.16 5.90 7.87
CA THR A 70 6.88 7.18 7.77
C THR A 70 8.22 7.07 7.05
N SER A 71 8.78 5.85 6.98
CA SER A 71 10.02 5.56 6.29
C SER A 71 9.90 5.69 4.77
N ASP A 72 11.03 5.88 4.10
CA ASP A 72 11.05 5.81 2.64
C ASP A 72 10.95 4.35 2.15
N LEU A 73 10.79 4.17 0.84
CA LEU A 73 10.60 2.83 0.26
C LEU A 73 11.82 1.93 0.48
N ARG A 74 13.03 2.49 0.40
CA ARG A 74 14.26 1.72 0.55
C ARG A 74 14.38 1.23 1.99
N GLU A 75 14.22 2.14 2.94
CA GLU A 75 14.24 1.85 4.38
C GLU A 75 13.20 0.78 4.72
N PHE A 76 11.95 0.95 4.29
CA PHE A 76 10.89 -0.03 4.51
C PHE A 76 11.22 -1.40 3.90
N CYS A 77 11.78 -1.43 2.68
CA CYS A 77 12.17 -2.68 2.05
C CYS A 77 13.35 -3.37 2.76
N GLU A 78 14.31 -2.61 3.29
CA GLU A 78 15.42 -3.15 4.08
C GLU A 78 14.89 -3.76 5.39
N GLU A 79 14.02 -3.04 6.10
CA GLU A 79 13.45 -3.46 7.40
C GLU A 79 12.59 -4.72 7.31
N HIS A 80 11.76 -4.83 6.27
CA HIS A 80 10.84 -5.96 6.09
C HIS A 80 11.32 -7.00 5.07
N VAL A 81 12.62 -7.00 4.78
CA VAL A 81 13.30 -8.02 3.94
C VAL A 81 12.63 -8.17 2.56
N HIS A 82 12.14 -7.05 2.02
CA HIS A 82 11.57 -7.01 0.69
C HIS A 82 12.63 -6.81 -0.38
N ARG A 83 12.29 -7.18 -1.61
CA ARG A 83 13.09 -6.87 -2.79
C ARG A 83 13.24 -5.35 -2.94
N GLN A 84 14.47 -4.89 -3.04
CA GLN A 84 14.79 -3.49 -3.32
C GLN A 84 14.35 -3.08 -4.74
N PRO A 85 13.99 -1.82 -4.99
CA PRO A 85 13.57 -1.36 -6.32
C PRO A 85 14.59 -1.69 -7.44
N HIS A 86 15.88 -1.58 -7.15
CA HIS A 86 16.95 -1.88 -8.11
C HIS A 86 17.17 -3.40 -8.37
N GLN A 87 16.48 -4.28 -7.65
CA GLN A 87 16.56 -5.74 -7.81
C GLN A 87 15.44 -6.29 -8.72
N TYR A 88 14.58 -5.42 -9.26
CA TYR A 88 13.64 -5.80 -10.33
C TYR A 88 14.36 -5.81 -11.68
N TRP A 89 13.94 -6.71 -12.58
CA TRP A 89 14.51 -6.83 -13.93
C TRP A 89 14.41 -5.53 -14.75
N ALA A 90 13.33 -4.78 -14.55
CA ALA A 90 13.10 -3.46 -15.12
C ALA A 90 12.50 -2.56 -14.03
N ASP A 91 12.63 -1.24 -14.19
CA ASP A 91 12.04 -0.26 -13.28
C ASP A 91 10.50 -0.43 -13.21
N PRO A 92 9.93 -0.82 -12.06
CA PRO A 92 8.50 -1.05 -11.93
C PRO A 92 7.69 0.26 -11.84
N THR A 93 8.33 1.42 -11.71
CA THR A 93 7.69 2.71 -11.41
C THR A 93 6.75 3.18 -12.52
N GLU A 94 7.16 3.09 -13.79
CA GLU A 94 6.31 3.51 -14.91
C GLU A 94 5.03 2.67 -15.00
N ARG A 95 5.16 1.35 -14.80
CA ARG A 95 4.00 0.45 -14.78
C ARG A 95 3.08 0.76 -13.61
N ALA A 96 3.63 1.05 -12.43
CA ALA A 96 2.85 1.44 -11.27
C ALA A 96 2.11 2.77 -11.50
N ARG A 97 2.78 3.77 -12.09
CA ARG A 97 2.18 5.06 -12.46
C ARG A 97 1.02 4.87 -13.44
N ALA A 98 1.24 4.07 -14.48
CA ALA A 98 0.21 3.74 -15.46
C ALA A 98 -0.95 2.93 -14.86
N TYR A 99 -0.74 2.24 -13.73
CA TYR A 99 -1.79 1.52 -13.01
C TYR A 99 -2.61 2.49 -12.15
N VAL A 100 -1.97 3.39 -11.40
CA VAL A 100 -2.64 4.44 -10.62
C VAL A 100 -3.58 5.27 -11.50
N ALA A 101 -3.11 5.67 -12.70
CA ALA A 101 -3.89 6.46 -13.64
C ALA A 101 -5.12 5.76 -14.25
N ARG A 102 -5.34 4.46 -13.98
CA ARG A 102 -6.52 3.72 -14.50
C ARG A 102 -7.77 3.89 -13.64
N TYR A 103 -7.61 4.35 -12.41
CA TYR A 103 -8.68 4.41 -11.43
C TYR A 103 -8.94 5.86 -11.06
N ASP A 104 -10.20 6.28 -11.19
CA ASP A 104 -10.64 7.58 -10.71
C ASP A 104 -10.52 7.62 -9.18
N PRO A 105 -9.84 8.63 -8.61
CA PRO A 105 -9.73 8.74 -7.18
C PRO A 105 -11.02 9.27 -6.54
N PRO A 106 -11.23 9.03 -5.23
CA PRO A 106 -12.50 9.29 -4.56
C PRO A 106 -12.89 10.77 -4.40
N TRP A 107 -11.97 11.69 -4.66
CA TRP A 107 -12.15 13.14 -4.50
C TRP A 107 -12.46 13.89 -5.79
N LEU A 108 -12.60 13.19 -6.93
CA LEU A 108 -13.04 13.81 -8.18
C LEU A 108 -14.54 14.16 -8.17
#